data_AF-A0AA48H7D6-F1
#
_entry.id   AF-A0AA48H7D6-F1
#
_cell.length_a   1.000
_cell.length_b   1.000
_cell.length_c   1.000
_cell.angle_alpha   90.00
_cell.angle_beta   90.00
_cell.angle_gamma   90.00
#
_symmetry.space_group_name_H-M   'P 1'
#
loop_
_entity.id
_entity.type
_entity.pdbx_description
1 polymer ?
#
loop_
_entity_poly.entity_id
_entity_poly.type
_entity_poly.pdbx_seq_one_letter_code
_entity_poly.pdbx_strand_id
1 'polypeptide(L)'
;MTPTEILFILGGVVAVIGFVAVLASKRETGSVLLFAMLCGGFSAYTGIQIWQEGIPMFWTNHSQNMTGVQVWWDLILAVLIALFFIAPRARKAGMNLPLWGLLVLSTASIGLTAMCARLFWLESHKNPA
;
A
#
# COMPACT_ATOMS: atom_id res chain seq x y z
N MET A 1 19.66 16.14 -12.63
CA MET A 1 18.46 15.45 -12.14
C MET A 1 17.82 16.31 -11.07
N THR A 2 16.51 16.52 -11.16
CA THR A 2 15.74 17.22 -10.13
C THR A 2 15.62 16.34 -8.87
N PRO A 3 15.35 16.93 -7.69
CA PRO A 3 15.07 16.15 -6.48
C PRO A 3 13.94 15.11 -6.66
N THR A 4 12.91 15.44 -7.44
CA THR A 4 11.78 14.54 -7.72
C THR A 4 12.17 13.38 -8.63
N GLU A 5 13.04 13.60 -9.62
CA GLU A 5 13.60 12.52 -10.44
C GLU A 5 14.46 11.56 -9.60
N ILE A 6 15.22 12.08 -8.63
CA ILE A 6 16.00 11.26 -7.70
C ILE A 6 15.07 10.39 -6.85
N LEU A 7 14.02 10.97 -6.25
CA LEU A 7 13.04 10.24 -5.46
C LEU A 7 12.31 9.17 -6.29
N PHE A 8 11.97 9.48 -7.54
CA PHE A 8 11.36 8.54 -8.47
C PHE A 8 12.25 7.31 -8.72
N ILE A 9 13.53 7.53 -9.04
CA ILE A 9 14.48 6.44 -9.28
C ILE A 9 14.74 5.64 -8.00
N LEU A 10 14.94 6.30 -6.87
CA LEU A 10 15.15 5.61 -5.58
C LEU A 10 13.93 4.75 -5.22
N GLY A 11 12.72 5.27 -5.40
CA GLY A 11 11.49 4.50 -5.21
C GLY A 11 11.44 3.26 -6.09
N GLY A 12 11.79 3.39 -7.38
CA GLY A 12 11.88 2.28 -8.32
C GLY A 12 12.91 1.22 -7.89
N VAL A 13 14.10 1.64 -7.46
CA VAL A 13 15.16 0.73 -6.98
C VAL A 13 14.68 -0.04 -5.73
N VAL A 14 14.08 0.65 -4.76
CA VAL A 14 13.54 0.01 -3.55
C VAL A 14 12.41 -0.98 -3.91
N ALA A 15 11.55 -0.63 -4.86
CA ALA A 15 10.50 -1.52 -5.34
C ALA A 15 11.05 -2.79 -5.99
N VAL A 16 12.10 -2.67 -6.84
CA VAL A 16 12.77 -3.83 -7.45
C VAL A 16 13.38 -4.74 -6.40
N ILE A 17 14.09 -4.17 -5.41
CA ILE A 17 14.66 -4.94 -4.29
C ILE A 17 13.55 -5.66 -3.53
N GLY A 18 12.45 -4.97 -3.22
CA GLY A 18 11.28 -5.56 -2.57
C GLY A 18 10.67 -6.70 -3.37
N PHE A 19 10.53 -6.54 -4.69
CA PHE A 19 9.98 -7.55 -5.58
C PHE A 19 10.85 -8.82 -5.59
N VAL A 20 12.17 -8.65 -5.76
CA VAL A 20 13.12 -9.76 -5.69
C VAL A 20 13.08 -10.46 -4.33
N ALA A 21 13.01 -9.68 -3.24
CA ALA A 21 12.92 -10.23 -1.89
C ALA A 21 11.63 -11.04 -1.66
N VAL A 22 10.49 -10.58 -2.20
CA VAL A 22 9.22 -11.32 -2.14
C VAL A 22 9.32 -12.63 -2.93
N LEU A 23 9.88 -12.60 -4.15
CA LEU A 23 10.04 -13.80 -4.96
C LEU A 23 11.03 -14.82 -4.35
N ALA A 24 12.07 -14.33 -3.68
CA ALA A 24 13.05 -15.19 -3.01
C ALA A 24 12.59 -15.69 -1.63
N SER A 25 11.62 -15.02 -1.02
CA SER A 25 11.13 -15.34 0.32
C SER A 25 10.31 -16.62 0.33
N LYS A 26 10.65 -17.56 1.22
CA LYS A 26 9.87 -18.77 1.51
C LYS A 26 8.92 -18.61 2.70
N ARG A 27 8.63 -17.37 3.11
CA ARG A 27 7.76 -17.11 4.27
C ARG A 27 6.32 -17.49 3.94
N GLU A 28 5.71 -18.29 4.81
CA GLU A 28 4.30 -18.67 4.71
C GLU A 28 3.35 -17.56 5.19
N THR A 29 3.86 -16.64 6.03
CA THR A 29 3.10 -15.51 6.57
C THR A 29 3.78 -14.17 6.26
N GLY A 30 2.98 -13.11 6.21
CA GLY A 30 3.47 -11.76 5.98
C GLY A 30 4.15 -11.17 7.22
N SER A 31 4.98 -10.15 7.03
CA SER A 31 5.69 -9.47 8.13
C SER A 31 4.91 -8.28 8.66
N VAL A 32 4.51 -8.34 9.94
CA VAL A 32 3.84 -7.22 10.62
C VAL A 32 4.68 -5.94 10.56
N LEU A 33 5.95 -6.05 10.96
CA LEU A 33 6.86 -4.89 11.03
C LEU A 33 7.04 -4.24 9.66
N LEU A 34 7.23 -5.02 8.60
CA LEU A 34 7.40 -4.49 7.25
C LEU A 34 6.18 -3.66 6.82
N PHE A 35 4.98 -4.22 6.94
CA PHE A 35 3.77 -3.53 6.51
C PHE A 35 3.43 -2.32 7.41
N ALA A 36 3.76 -2.37 8.70
CA ALA A 36 3.65 -1.22 9.59
C ALA A 36 4.62 -0.09 9.21
N MET A 37 5.88 -0.41 8.88
CA MET A 37 6.86 0.58 8.42
C MET A 37 6.48 1.19 7.08
N LEU A 38 6.01 0.38 6.13
CA LEU A 38 5.50 0.87 4.84
C LEU A 38 4.30 1.81 5.03
N CYS A 39 3.35 1.42 5.89
CA CYS A 39 2.22 2.28 6.24
C CYS A 39 2.68 3.61 6.83
N GLY A 40 3.52 3.58 7.86
CA GLY A 40 4.00 4.80 8.53
C GLY A 40 4.82 5.70 7.60
N GLY A 41 5.79 5.13 6.89
CA GLY A 41 6.66 5.86 5.98
C GLY A 41 5.90 6.49 4.81
N PHE A 42 5.01 5.72 4.16
CA PHE A 42 4.22 6.25 3.06
C PHE A 42 3.16 7.26 3.52
N SER A 43 2.57 7.07 4.70
CA SER A 43 1.66 8.08 5.30
C SER A 43 2.39 9.40 5.57
N ALA A 44 3.61 9.35 6.11
CA ALA A 44 4.41 10.54 6.36
C ALA A 44 4.75 11.27 5.05
N TYR A 45 5.20 10.53 4.03
CA TYR A 45 5.49 11.09 2.72
C TYR A 45 4.25 11.70 2.04
N THR A 46 3.11 11.03 2.12
CA THR A 46 1.82 11.56 1.63
C THR A 46 1.39 12.80 2.42
N GLY A 47 1.61 12.84 3.72
CA GLY A 47 1.33 14.01 4.56
C GLY A 47 2.15 15.25 4.15
N ILE A 48 3.44 15.05 3.81
CA ILE A 48 4.29 16.14 3.30
C ILE A 48 3.76 16.69 1.98
N GLN A 49 3.38 15.83 1.04
CA GLN A 49 2.78 16.26 -0.24
C GLN A 49 1.47 17.01 -0.03
N ILE A 50 0.56 16.50 0.81
CA ILE A 50 -0.69 17.20 1.14
C ILE A 50 -0.41 18.59 1.74
N TRP A 51 0.61 18.70 2.60
CA TRP A 51 1.00 19.98 3.20
C TRP A 51 1.55 20.98 2.18
N GLN A 52 2.34 20.52 1.21
CA GLN A 52 3.03 21.37 0.24
C GLN A 52 2.18 21.71 -0.99
N GLU A 53 1.39 20.75 -1.45
CA GLU A 53 0.73 20.76 -2.75
C GLU A 53 -0.81 20.74 -2.65
N GLY A 54 -1.34 20.34 -1.49
CA GLY A 54 -2.76 20.19 -1.25
C GLY A 54 -3.37 18.92 -1.85
N ILE A 55 -4.53 18.53 -1.33
CA ILE A 55 -5.31 17.38 -1.83
C ILE A 55 -5.68 17.50 -3.33
N PRO A 56 -6.01 18.68 -3.88
CA PRO A 56 -6.35 18.80 -5.29
C PRO A 56 -5.25 18.35 -6.26
N MET A 57 -3.98 18.32 -5.84
CA MET A 57 -2.89 17.88 -6.71
C MET A 57 -2.93 16.40 -7.04
N PHE A 58 -3.54 15.55 -6.20
CA PHE A 58 -3.81 14.16 -6.57
C PHE A 58 -4.76 14.09 -7.76
N TRP A 59 -5.80 14.93 -7.82
CA TRP A 59 -6.70 14.98 -8.97
C TRP A 59 -5.95 15.41 -10.22
N THR A 60 -5.27 16.56 -10.14
CA THR A 60 -4.50 17.13 -11.25
C THR A 60 -3.49 16.14 -11.83
N ASN A 61 -2.69 15.48 -10.98
CA ASN A 61 -1.66 14.53 -11.42
C ASN A 61 -2.25 13.31 -12.16
N HIS A 62 -3.45 12.88 -11.80
CA HIS A 62 -4.10 11.70 -12.39
C HIS A 62 -5.07 12.04 -13.54
N SER A 63 -5.38 13.32 -13.79
CA SER A 63 -6.36 13.72 -14.81
C SER A 63 -5.78 14.59 -15.94
N GLN A 64 -4.49 14.96 -15.86
CA GLN A 64 -3.89 15.89 -16.82
C GLN A 64 -3.73 15.35 -18.23
N ASN A 65 -3.54 14.03 -18.39
CA ASN A 65 -3.34 13.39 -19.68
C ASN A 65 -3.66 11.89 -19.60
N MET A 66 -3.67 11.22 -20.76
CA MET A 66 -3.99 9.79 -20.85
C MET A 66 -3.04 8.89 -20.06
N THR A 67 -1.75 9.25 -19.95
CA THR A 67 -0.77 8.50 -19.16
C THR A 67 -1.06 8.63 -17.66
N GLY A 68 -1.40 9.82 -17.16
CA GLY A 68 -1.81 10.03 -15.78
C GLY A 68 -3.06 9.24 -15.41
N VAL A 69 -4.06 9.23 -16.30
CA VAL A 69 -5.29 8.42 -16.12
C VAL A 69 -4.97 6.93 -16.14
N GLN A 70 -4.07 6.48 -17.01
CA GLN A 70 -3.65 5.08 -17.05
C GLN A 70 -2.98 4.66 -15.74
N VAL A 71 -2.06 5.45 -15.18
CA VAL A 71 -1.39 5.15 -13.89
C VAL A 71 -2.41 5.12 -12.75
N TRP A 72 -3.41 6.01 -12.77
CA TRP A 72 -4.52 5.97 -11.81
C TRP A 72 -5.30 4.66 -11.87
N TRP A 73 -5.65 4.21 -13.08
CA TRP A 73 -6.37 2.94 -13.26
C TRP A 73 -5.52 1.74 -12.84
N ASP A 74 -4.23 1.75 -13.11
CA ASP A 74 -3.30 0.72 -12.66
C ASP A 74 -3.28 0.62 -11.12
N LEU A 75 -3.21 1.76 -10.43
CA LEU A 75 -3.31 1.81 -8.97
C LEU A 75 -4.64 1.24 -8.46
N ILE A 76 -5.78 1.62 -9.05
CA ILE A 76 -7.10 1.10 -8.68
C ILE A 76 -7.14 -0.42 -8.82
N LEU A 77 -6.68 -0.95 -9.96
CA LEU A 77 -6.68 -2.38 -10.23
C LEU A 77 -5.75 -3.13 -9.28
N ALA A 78 -4.55 -2.60 -9.02
CA ALA A 78 -3.61 -3.20 -8.07
C ALA A 78 -4.19 -3.30 -6.66
N VAL A 79 -4.84 -2.23 -6.17
CA VAL A 79 -5.51 -2.22 -4.86
C VAL A 79 -6.68 -3.20 -4.85
N LEU A 80 -7.49 -3.25 -5.91
CA LEU A 80 -8.63 -4.16 -6.01
C LEU A 80 -8.18 -5.63 -5.99
N ILE A 81 -7.15 -5.97 -6.75
CA ILE A 81 -6.57 -7.32 -6.79
C ILE A 81 -6.02 -7.69 -5.40
N ALA A 82 -5.26 -6.80 -4.76
CA ALA A 82 -4.73 -7.06 -3.43
C ALA A 82 -5.86 -7.26 -2.40
N LEU A 83 -6.89 -6.41 -2.42
CA LEU A 83 -8.04 -6.53 -1.54
C LEU A 83 -8.81 -7.83 -1.80
N PHE A 84 -8.96 -8.25 -3.06
CA PHE A 84 -9.60 -9.51 -3.45
C PHE A 84 -8.93 -10.72 -2.77
N PHE A 85 -7.58 -10.76 -2.75
CA PHE A 85 -6.83 -11.83 -2.11
C PHE A 85 -6.76 -11.71 -0.58
N ILE A 86 -6.75 -10.50 -0.03
CA ILE A 86 -6.63 -10.26 1.41
C ILE A 86 -7.98 -10.44 2.13
N ALA A 87 -9.09 -10.07 1.49
CA ALA A 87 -10.41 -10.05 2.12
C ALA A 87 -10.84 -11.41 2.74
N PRO A 88 -10.63 -12.58 2.09
CA PRO A 88 -10.93 -13.87 2.70
C PRO A 88 -10.14 -14.14 3.98
N ARG A 89 -8.85 -13.80 3.99
CA ARG A 89 -7.97 -13.98 5.16
C ARG A 89 -8.36 -13.05 6.30
N ALA A 90 -8.64 -11.78 5.99
CA ALA A 90 -9.12 -10.81 6.95
C ALA A 90 -10.45 -11.23 7.59
N ARG A 91 -11.39 -11.77 6.80
CA ARG A 91 -12.64 -12.35 7.31
C ARG A 91 -12.38 -13.51 8.26
N LYS A 92 -11.53 -14.46 7.87
CA LYS A 92 -11.13 -15.61 8.72
C LYS A 92 -10.44 -15.15 10.02
N ALA A 93 -9.66 -14.07 9.96
CA ALA A 93 -9.02 -13.48 11.12
C ALA A 93 -9.99 -12.71 12.04
N GLY A 94 -11.23 -12.49 11.64
CA GLY A 94 -12.26 -11.78 12.42
C GLY A 94 -12.20 -10.26 12.27
N MET A 95 -11.60 -9.74 11.19
CA MET A 95 -11.54 -8.31 10.93
C MET A 95 -12.87 -7.78 10.39
N ASN A 96 -13.26 -6.55 10.79
CA ASN A 96 -14.41 -5.83 10.24
C ASN A 96 -14.09 -5.36 8.80
N LEU A 97 -14.38 -6.21 7.81
CA LEU A 97 -14.01 -5.96 6.42
C LEU A 97 -14.62 -4.66 5.83
N PRO A 98 -15.89 -4.29 6.09
CA PRO A 98 -16.42 -3.01 5.63
C PRO A 98 -15.61 -1.80 6.10
N LEU A 99 -15.23 -1.74 7.38
CA LEU A 99 -14.47 -0.61 7.93
C LEU A 99 -13.07 -0.53 7.34
N TRP A 100 -12.39 -1.68 7.21
CA TRP A 100 -11.08 -1.75 6.55
C TRP A 100 -11.16 -1.42 5.06
N GLY A 101 -12.22 -1.89 4.39
CA GLY A 101 -12.49 -1.58 2.98
C GLY A 101 -12.69 -0.09 2.74
N LEU A 102 -13.38 0.62 3.65
CA LEU A 102 -13.50 2.07 3.59
C LEU A 102 -12.14 2.76 3.72
N LEU A 103 -11.30 2.34 4.67
CA LEU A 103 -9.96 2.90 4.83
C LEU A 103 -9.10 2.68 3.57
N VAL A 104 -9.13 1.47 3.00
CA VAL A 104 -8.43 1.13 1.75
C VAL A 104 -8.97 1.96 0.57
N LEU A 105 -10.29 2.10 0.45
CA LEU A 105 -10.90 2.90 -0.62
C LEU A 105 -10.48 4.37 -0.53
N SER A 106 -10.43 4.93 0.68
CA SER A 106 -10.10 6.34 0.90
C SER A 106 -8.61 6.65 0.75
N THR A 107 -7.72 5.67 0.95
CA THR A 107 -6.27 5.93 1.07
C THR A 107 -5.37 4.98 0.27
N ALA A 108 -5.97 4.10 -0.54
CA ALA A 108 -5.30 3.11 -1.37
C ALA A 108 -4.27 2.28 -0.56
N SER A 109 -2.98 2.43 -0.90
CA SER A 109 -1.89 1.65 -0.31
C SER A 109 -1.68 1.91 1.19
N ILE A 110 -2.02 3.09 1.72
CA ILE A 110 -1.90 3.36 3.17
C ILE A 110 -2.86 2.46 3.94
N GLY A 111 -4.15 2.49 3.61
CA GLY A 111 -5.15 1.65 4.24
C GLY A 111 -4.89 0.16 4.02
N LEU A 112 -4.41 -0.21 2.83
CA LEU A 112 -4.08 -1.60 2.51
C LEU A 112 -2.89 -2.10 3.33
N THR A 113 -1.82 -1.32 3.46
CA THR A 113 -0.66 -1.70 4.27
C THR A 113 -0.98 -1.75 5.76
N ALA A 114 -1.82 -0.84 6.27
CA ALA A 114 -2.36 -0.91 7.62
C ALA A 114 -3.20 -2.19 7.84
N MET A 115 -4.08 -2.52 6.89
CA MET A 115 -4.90 -3.74 6.93
C MET A 115 -4.04 -5.00 6.95
N CYS A 116 -3.01 -5.07 6.10
CA CYS A 116 -2.04 -6.16 6.08
C CYS A 116 -1.32 -6.32 7.42
N ALA A 117 -0.79 -5.22 7.98
CA ALA A 117 -0.09 -5.26 9.26
C ALA A 117 -1.00 -5.82 10.37
N ARG A 118 -2.27 -5.37 10.42
CA ARG A 118 -3.26 -5.88 11.37
C ARG A 118 -3.57 -7.35 11.13
N LEU A 119 -3.78 -7.76 9.89
CA LEU A 119 -4.05 -9.16 9.52
C LEU A 119 -2.91 -10.07 9.97
N PHE A 120 -1.67 -9.74 9.62
CA PHE A 120 -0.52 -10.57 9.95
C PHE A 120 -0.28 -10.66 11.46
N TRP A 121 -0.59 -9.59 12.20
CA TRP A 121 -0.57 -9.64 13.67
C TRP A 121 -1.62 -10.61 14.20
N LEU A 122 -2.85 -10.58 13.67
CA LEU A 122 -3.91 -11.50 14.11
C LEU A 122 -3.58 -12.96 13.78
N GLU A 123 -3.02 -13.21 12.59
CA GLU A 123 -2.59 -14.55 12.18
C GLU A 123 -1.46 -15.08 13.08
N SER A 124 -0.48 -14.24 13.45
CA SER A 124 0.64 -14.66 14.30
C SER A 124 0.24 -14.94 15.77
N HIS A 125 -0.87 -14.36 16.25
CA HIS A 125 -1.34 -14.56 17.63
C HIS A 125 -2.36 -15.70 17.76
N LYS A 126 -3.00 -16.12 16.66
CA LYS A 126 -3.93 -17.26 16.65
C LYS A 126 -3.25 -18.61 16.46
N ASN A 127 -2.10 -18.63 15.80
CA ASN A 127 -1.21 -19.79 15.72
C ASN A 127 0.10 -19.45 16.46
N PRO A 128 0.15 -19.54 17.81
CA PRO A 128 1.44 -19.58 18.47
C PRO A 128 2.16 -20.84 17.96
N ALA A 129 3.37 -20.64 17.42
CA ALA A 129 4.26 -21.73 17.03
C ALA A 129 4.55 -22.65 18.23
#